data_AF-A0A7H1ME46-F1
#
_entry.id   AF-A0A7H1ME46-F1
#
_cell.length_a   1.000
_cell.length_b   1.000
_cell.length_c   1.000
_cell.angle_alpha   90.00
_cell.angle_beta   90.00
_cell.angle_gamma   90.00
#
_symmetry.space_group_name_H-M   'P 1'
#
loop_
_entity.id
_entity.type
_entity.pdbx_description
1 polymer ?
#
loop_
_entity_poly.entity_id
_entity_poly.type
_entity_poly.pdbx_seq_one_letter_code
_entity_poly.pdbx_strand_id
1 'polypeptide(L)'
;MEALRQSQYNRRYVWLPVLAAALVLMITMGIRMSLGLFVQPMVRDTALSISAVSFAIAVMQLMWGVSQPITGALADRFGAWPVLLWGTLLLAAGCGLMPWLPGTWG
;
A
#
# COMPACT_ATOMS: atom_id res chain seq x y z
N MET A 1 -12.22 17.77 28.82
CA MET A 1 -11.84 18.62 27.68
C MET A 1 -11.95 17.90 26.32
N GLU A 2 -11.61 16.60 26.20
CA GLU A 2 -11.75 15.85 24.92
C GLU A 2 -13.19 15.47 24.56
N ALA A 3 -14.05 15.20 25.54
CA ALA A 3 -15.47 14.91 25.32
C ALA A 3 -16.26 16.07 24.67
N LEU A 4 -15.76 17.32 24.82
CA LEU A 4 -16.39 18.51 24.23
C LEU A 4 -15.97 18.76 22.77
N ARG A 5 -14.92 18.08 22.28
CA ARG A 5 -14.48 18.16 20.87
C ARG A 5 -15.27 17.20 19.96
N GLN A 6 -15.79 16.11 20.54
CA GLN A 6 -16.68 15.14 19.88
C GLN A 6 -18.08 15.73 19.61
N SER A 7 -18.54 16.65 20.47
CA SER A 7 -19.90 17.24 20.43
C SER A 7 -20.14 18.26 19.30
N GLN A 8 -19.09 18.72 18.60
CA GLN A 8 -19.18 19.69 17.51
C GLN A 8 -18.93 19.08 16.12
N TYR A 9 -18.96 17.74 16.00
CA TYR A 9 -18.93 17.09 14.68
C TYR A 9 -20.31 17.21 14.05
N ASN A 10 -20.53 18.30 13.32
CA ASN A 10 -21.78 18.54 12.62
C ASN A 10 -22.07 17.34 11.70
N ARG A 11 -23.21 16.66 11.85
CA ARG A 11 -23.58 15.43 11.13
C ARG A 11 -23.52 15.57 9.59
N ARG A 12 -23.48 16.79 9.06
CA ARG A 12 -23.25 17.10 7.64
C ARG A 12 -21.77 17.10 7.24
N TYR A 13 -20.85 17.48 8.13
CA TYR A 13 -19.41 17.54 7.84
C TYR A 13 -18.68 16.20 8.00
N VAL A 14 -19.31 15.18 8.60
CA VAL A 14 -18.76 13.80 8.64
C VAL A 14 -18.80 13.14 7.25
N TRP A 15 -19.75 13.51 6.40
CA TRP A 15 -19.91 12.86 5.09
C TRP A 15 -18.78 13.19 4.11
N LEU A 16 -18.21 14.40 4.18
CA LEU A 16 -17.10 14.81 3.32
C LEU A 16 -15.83 13.94 3.50
N PRO A 17 -15.27 13.78 4.72
CA PRO A 17 -14.10 12.94 4.93
C PRO A 17 -14.41 11.45 4.71
N VAL A 18 -15.66 11.00 4.97
CA VAL A 18 -16.07 9.62 4.67
C VAL A 18 -16.10 9.37 3.16
N LEU A 19 -16.69 10.28 2.37
CA LEU A 19 -16.67 10.21 0.91
C LEU A 19 -15.23 10.25 0.37
N ALA A 20 -14.40 11.15 0.89
CA ALA A 20 -12.99 11.22 0.50
C ALA A 20 -12.25 9.90 0.79
N ALA A 21 -12.41 9.35 1.99
CA ALA A 21 -11.81 8.06 2.36
C ALA A 21 -12.36 6.91 1.51
N ALA A 22 -13.66 6.88 1.24
CA ALA A 22 -14.30 5.87 0.40
C ALA A 22 -13.79 5.93 -1.04
N LEU A 23 -13.65 7.12 -1.63
CA LEU A 23 -13.09 7.31 -2.97
C LEU A 23 -11.62 6.88 -3.03
N VAL A 24 -10.81 7.25 -2.03
CA VAL A 24 -9.41 6.82 -1.94
C VAL A 24 -9.32 5.29 -1.84
N LEU A 25 -10.15 4.66 -0.99
CA LEU A 25 -10.20 3.21 -0.86
C LEU A 25 -10.66 2.54 -2.16
N MET A 26 -11.68 3.07 -2.81
CA MET A 26 -12.21 2.59 -4.09
C MET A 26 -11.12 2.61 -5.16
N ILE A 27 -10.42 3.73 -5.33
CA ILE A 27 -9.32 3.87 -6.31
C ILE A 27 -8.22 2.85 -5.98
N THR A 28 -7.79 2.78 -4.72
CA THR A 28 -6.69 1.91 -4.32
C THR A 28 -7.03 0.43 -4.52
N MET A 29 -8.25 0.00 -4.18
CA MET A 29 -8.70 -1.37 -4.38
C MET A 29 -8.97 -1.70 -5.85
N GLY A 30 -9.52 -0.76 -6.63
CA GLY A 30 -9.72 -0.93 -8.07
C GLY A 30 -8.40 -1.16 -8.82
N ILE A 31 -7.35 -0.40 -8.47
CA ILE A 31 -6.00 -0.60 -9.01
C ILE A 31 -5.49 -2.00 -8.66
N ARG A 32 -5.63 -2.45 -7.40
CA ARG A 32 -5.19 -3.79 -6.97
C ARG A 32 -5.86 -4.92 -7.75
N MET A 33 -7.16 -4.83 -7.99
CA MET A 33 -7.90 -5.83 -8.77
C MET A 33 -7.42 -5.88 -10.23
N SER A 34 -6.92 -4.76 -10.76
CA SER A 34 -6.48 -4.65 -12.15
C SER A 34 -5.05 -5.14 -12.39
N LEU A 35 -4.23 -5.35 -11.34
CA LEU A 35 -2.83 -5.79 -11.47
C LEU A 35 -2.69 -7.08 -12.28
N GLY A 36 -3.63 -8.01 -12.14
CA GLY A 36 -3.64 -9.27 -12.89
C GLY A 36 -3.77 -9.09 -14.41
N LEU A 37 -4.43 -8.03 -14.87
CA LEU A 37 -4.60 -7.73 -16.29
C LEU A 37 -3.29 -7.34 -16.97
N PHE A 38 -2.35 -6.78 -16.21
CA PHE A 38 -1.05 -6.34 -16.71
C PHE A 38 0.02 -7.45 -16.74
N VAL A 39 -0.26 -8.62 -16.16
CA VAL A 39 0.71 -9.74 -16.11
C VAL A 39 1.07 -10.23 -17.52
N GLN A 40 0.07 -10.42 -18.39
CA GLN A 40 0.29 -10.88 -19.77
C GLN A 40 1.10 -9.90 -20.62
N PRO A 41 0.77 -8.59 -20.71
CA PRO A 41 1.59 -7.65 -21.46
C PRO A 41 2.99 -7.49 -20.85
N MET A 42 3.12 -7.50 -19.51
CA MET A 42 4.42 -7.44 -18.85
C MET A 42 5.33 -8.61 -19.26
N VAL A 43 4.84 -9.85 -19.24
CA VAL A 43 5.59 -11.03 -19.69
C VAL A 43 5.98 -10.97 -21.18
N ARG A 44 5.18 -10.31 -22.01
CA ARG A 44 5.48 -10.15 -23.45
C ARG A 44 6.56 -9.11 -23.71
N ASP A 45 6.54 -8.02 -22.94
CA ASP A 45 7.39 -6.84 -23.19
C ASP A 45 8.69 -6.86 -22.37
N THR A 46 8.66 -7.46 -21.17
CA THR A 46 9.84 -7.78 -20.36
C THR A 46 10.05 -9.28 -20.46
N ALA A 47 11.27 -9.74 -20.81
CA ALA A 47 11.64 -11.16 -21.04
C ALA A 47 11.51 -12.09 -19.79
N LEU A 48 10.64 -11.72 -18.86
CA LEU A 48 10.26 -12.40 -17.64
C LEU A 48 9.29 -13.55 -17.96
N SER A 49 9.45 -14.68 -17.28
CA SER A 49 8.46 -15.76 -17.35
C SER A 49 7.21 -15.44 -16.52
N ILE A 50 6.06 -16.03 -16.90
CA ILE A 50 4.83 -15.98 -16.09
C ILE A 50 5.09 -16.45 -14.66
N SER A 51 5.89 -17.51 -14.50
CA SER A 51 6.25 -18.04 -13.18
C SER A 51 6.99 -17.02 -12.30
N ALA A 52 7.92 -16.24 -12.87
CA ALA A 52 8.66 -15.22 -12.14
C ALA A 52 7.75 -14.05 -11.72
N VAL A 53 6.88 -13.58 -12.61
CA VAL A 53 5.92 -12.50 -12.30
C VAL A 53 4.90 -12.96 -11.26
N SER A 54 4.34 -14.16 -11.39
CA SER A 54 3.41 -14.73 -10.40
C SER A 54 4.08 -14.96 -9.05
N PHE A 55 5.34 -15.40 -9.02
CA PHE A 55 6.10 -15.54 -7.78
C PHE A 55 6.34 -14.17 -7.11
N ALA A 56 6.73 -13.15 -7.88
CA ALA A 56 6.90 -11.80 -7.35
C ALA A 56 5.59 -11.24 -6.75
N ILE A 57 4.45 -11.45 -7.41
CA ILE A 57 3.14 -11.05 -6.88
C ILE A 57 2.79 -11.86 -5.61
N ALA A 58 3.08 -13.16 -5.57
CA ALA A 58 2.86 -13.99 -4.39
C ALA A 58 3.67 -13.47 -3.18
N VAL A 59 4.95 -13.14 -3.39
CA VAL A 59 5.80 -12.55 -2.36
C VAL A 59 5.27 -11.18 -1.92
N MET A 60 4.88 -10.32 -2.86
CA MET A 60 4.26 -9.02 -2.57
C MET A 60 3.03 -9.18 -1.66
N GLN A 61 2.14 -10.14 -1.96
CA GLN A 61 0.96 -10.41 -1.15
C GLN A 61 1.31 -10.93 0.25
N LEU A 62 2.32 -11.79 0.36
CA LEU A 62 2.81 -12.30 1.64
C LEU A 62 3.38 -11.15 2.49
N MET A 63 4.24 -10.31 1.91
CA MET A 63 4.82 -9.15 2.57
C MET A 63 3.76 -8.15 3.01
N TRP A 64 2.72 -7.94 2.21
CA TRP A 64 1.58 -7.11 2.60
C TRP A 64 0.86 -7.66 3.83
N GLY A 65 0.64 -8.98 3.90
CA GLY A 65 0.04 -9.64 5.06
C GLY A 65 0.90 -9.55 6.32
N VAL A 66 2.21 -9.81 6.20
CA VAL A 66 3.17 -9.72 7.32
C VAL A 66 3.32 -8.29 7.83
N SER A 67 3.26 -7.30 6.94
CA SER A 67 3.44 -5.89 7.30
C SER A 67 2.28 -5.35 8.15
N GLN A 68 1.06 -5.84 7.98
CA GLN A 68 -0.12 -5.34 8.71
C GLN A 68 0.00 -5.43 10.25
N PRO A 69 0.25 -6.60 10.86
CA PRO A 69 0.36 -6.71 12.32
C PRO A 69 1.57 -5.94 12.86
N ILE A 70 2.69 -5.92 12.13
CA ILE A 70 3.90 -5.19 12.51
C ILE A 70 3.60 -3.69 12.55
N THR A 71 3.06 -3.16 11.46
CA THR A 71 2.78 -1.73 11.31
C THR A 71 1.67 -1.28 12.28
N GLY A 72 0.66 -2.12 12.51
CA GLY A 72 -0.39 -1.87 13.50
C GLY A 72 0.16 -1.79 14.93
N ALA A 73 0.92 -2.80 15.36
CA ALA A 73 1.54 -2.79 16.69
C ALA A 73 2.54 -1.63 16.87
N LEU A 74 3.27 -1.25 15.82
CA LEU A 74 4.19 -0.13 15.86
C LEU A 74 3.45 1.22 15.93
N ALA A 75 2.31 1.35 15.23
CA ALA A 75 1.48 2.54 15.27
C ALA A 75 0.82 2.74 16.63
N ASP A 76 0.39 1.65 17.28
CA ASP A 76 -0.18 1.69 18.63
C ASP A 76 0.86 2.10 19.69
N ARG A 77 2.13 1.72 19.51
CA ARG A 77 3.21 2.02 20.47
C ARG A 77 3.86 3.39 20.28
N PHE A 78 4.11 3.82 19.04
CA PHE A 78 4.90 5.02 18.72
C PHE A 78 4.09 6.15 18.10
N GLY A 79 2.79 5.93 17.87
CA GLY A 79 1.92 6.86 17.15
C GLY A 79 2.04 6.72 15.62
N ALA A 80 1.05 7.22 14.89
CA ALA A 80 0.96 7.04 13.45
C ALA A 80 2.07 7.76 12.65
N TRP A 81 2.52 8.94 13.11
CA TRP A 81 3.45 9.79 12.35
C TRP A 81 4.85 9.18 12.13
N PRO A 82 5.56 8.65 13.15
CA PRO A 82 6.85 8.01 12.93
C PRO A 82 6.78 6.79 12.02
N VAL A 83 5.71 6.00 12.13
CA VAL A 83 5.49 4.79 11.32
C VAL A 83 5.27 5.14 9.86
N LEU A 84 4.51 6.21 9.58
CA LEU A 84 4.30 6.70 8.22
C LEU A 84 5.60 7.22 7.59
N LEU A 85 6.43 7.95 8.34
CA LEU A 85 7.73 8.44 7.86
C LEU A 85 8.66 7.28 7.47
N TRP A 86 8.80 6.29 8.36
CA TRP A 86 9.62 5.11 8.08
C TRP A 86 9.11 4.30 6.88
N GLY A 87 7.80 4.08 6.79
CA GLY A 87 7.20 3.39 5.64
C GLY A 87 7.42 4.14 4.33
N THR A 88 7.35 5.48 4.35
CA THR A 88 7.59 6.32 3.17
C THR A 88 9.05 6.28 2.74
N LEU A 89 9.99 6.34 3.68
CA LEU A 89 11.43 6.21 3.39
C LEU A 89 11.77 4.83 2.82
N LEU A 90 11.20 3.77 3.40
CA LEU A 90 11.38 2.40 2.91
C LEU A 90 10.83 2.24 1.49
N LEU A 91 9.66 2.80 1.20
CA LEU A 91 9.07 2.81 -0.15
C LEU A 91 9.96 3.55 -1.14
N ALA A 92 10.42 4.76 -0.78
CA ALA A 92 11.29 5.56 -1.63
C ALA A 92 12.61 4.83 -1.95
N ALA A 93 13.22 4.19 -0.95
CA ALA A 93 14.42 3.38 -1.12
C ALA A 93 14.15 2.17 -2.03
N GLY A 94 13.05 1.43 -1.82
CA GLY A 94 12.68 0.28 -2.64
C GLY A 94 12.46 0.67 -4.11
N CYS A 95 11.74 1.75 -4.37
CA CYS A 95 11.55 2.27 -5.72
C CYS A 95 12.85 2.78 -6.35
N GLY A 96 13.74 3.42 -5.57
CA GLY A 96 15.02 3.93 -6.04
C GLY A 96 16.05 2.83 -6.35
N LEU A 97 15.98 1.70 -5.65
CA LEU A 97 16.86 0.54 -5.88
C LEU A 97 16.42 -0.34 -7.05
N MET A 98 15.13 -0.34 -7.38
CA MET A 98 14.55 -1.18 -8.44
C MET A 98 15.26 -1.05 -9.81
N PRO A 99 15.63 0.14 -10.30
CA PRO A 99 16.35 0.29 -11.57
C PRO A 99 17.77 -0.28 -11.57
N TRP A 100 18.36 -0.55 -10.40
CA TRP A 100 19.75 -0.99 -10.25
C TRP A 100 19.87 -2.50 -10.02
N LEU A 101 18.76 -3.21 -9.89
CA LEU A 101 18.74 -4.66 -9.73
C LEU A 101 18.89 -5.35 -11.10
N PRO A 102 19.98 -6.09 -11.36
CA PRO A 102 20.13 -6.87 -12.57
C PRO A 102 19.21 -8.11 -12.47
N GLY A 103 18.32 -8.28 -13.46
CA GLY A 103 17.56 -9.52 -13.63
C GLY A 103 16.63 -9.95 -12.48
N THR A 104 16.00 -11.11 -12.65
CA THR A 104 15.01 -11.67 -11.72
C THR A 104 15.61 -12.29 -10.45
N TRP A 105 16.92 -12.50 -10.41
CA TRP A 105 17.62 -13.18 -9.32
C TRP A 105 18.97 -12.53 -8.95
N GLY A 106 19.26 -11.34 -9.46
CA GLY A 106 20.59 -10.71 -9.40
C GLY A 106 21.38 -10.88 -10.69
#